data_AF-A0AAN7SHH8-F1
#
_entry.id   AF-A0AAN7SHH8-F1
#
_cell.length_a   1.000
_cell.length_b   1.000
_cell.length_c   1.000
_cell.angle_alpha   90.00
_cell.angle_beta   90.00
_cell.angle_gamma   90.00
#
_symmetry.space_group_name_H-M   'P 1'
#
loop_
_entity.id
_entity.type
_entity.pdbx_description
1 polymer ?
#
loop_
_entity_poly.entity_id
_entity_poly.type
_entity_poly.pdbx_seq_one_letter_code
_entity_poly.pdbx_strand_id
1 'polypeptide(L)'
;MYPDIVNYLLFNKSAYTQQEMKVYKGLEAYKQATCGWVHNVYARQYNNNVVVIGKVLHSQRLIERCLTPWIIANEDGVIQCGHCDCVAGLGEACTHVCALLFLLIYQ
;
A
#
# COMPACT_ATOMS: atom_id res chain seq x y z
N MET A 1 -3.95 -12.75 -6.90
CA MET A 1 -3.99 -11.28 -6.80
C MET A 1 -4.86 -10.76 -5.64
N TYR A 2 -6.17 -11.03 -5.54
CA TYR A 2 -6.97 -10.67 -4.34
C TYR A 2 -6.53 -11.39 -3.04
N PRO A 3 -6.29 -12.72 -3.02
CA PRO A 3 -5.81 -13.39 -1.82
C PRO A 3 -4.43 -12.88 -1.37
N ASP A 4 -3.58 -12.39 -2.27
CA ASP A 4 -2.25 -11.90 -1.95
C ASP A 4 -2.28 -10.56 -1.20
N ILE A 5 -3.19 -9.64 -1.58
CA ILE A 5 -3.45 -8.42 -0.77
C ILE A 5 -3.99 -8.80 0.59
N VAL A 6 -4.98 -9.67 0.66
CA VAL A 6 -5.59 -10.08 1.94
C VAL A 6 -4.54 -10.75 2.83
N ASN A 7 -3.68 -11.58 2.24
CA ASN A 7 -2.58 -12.21 2.95
C ASN A 7 -1.55 -11.18 3.43
N TYR A 8 -1.20 -10.21 2.59
CA TYR A 8 -0.30 -9.13 2.98
C TYR A 8 -0.90 -8.25 4.09
N LEU A 9 -2.19 -7.95 4.06
CA LEU A 9 -2.82 -7.07 5.04
C LEU A 9 -3.15 -7.77 6.37
N LEU A 10 -3.51 -9.06 6.33
CA LEU A 10 -3.99 -9.80 7.50
C LEU A 10 -2.92 -10.68 8.12
N PHE A 11 -2.09 -11.34 7.31
CA PHE A 11 -1.13 -12.35 7.77
C PHE A 11 0.32 -11.90 7.71
N ASN A 12 0.62 -10.76 7.06
CA ASN A 12 1.99 -10.25 7.08
C ASN A 12 2.35 -9.76 8.49
N LYS A 13 3.61 -9.99 8.85
CA LYS A 13 4.15 -9.64 10.15
C LYS A 13 4.90 -8.33 10.04
N SER A 14 4.73 -7.46 11.01
CA SER A 14 5.59 -6.26 11.12
C SER A 14 7.05 -6.70 11.20
N ALA A 15 7.91 -6.06 10.42
CA ALA A 15 9.36 -6.32 10.48
C ALA A 15 9.94 -6.17 11.89
N TYR A 16 9.38 -5.26 12.70
CA TYR A 16 9.89 -4.93 14.04
C TYR A 16 9.27 -5.79 15.15
N THR A 17 7.93 -5.92 15.19
CA THR A 17 7.26 -6.64 16.30
C THR A 17 7.03 -8.11 16.01
N GLN A 18 7.20 -8.55 14.75
CA GLN A 18 6.90 -9.91 14.29
C GLN A 18 5.44 -10.35 14.52
N GLN A 19 4.56 -9.39 14.83
CA GLN A 19 3.13 -9.62 15.01
C GLN A 19 2.40 -9.37 13.70
N GLU A 20 1.34 -10.14 13.46
CA GLU A 20 0.43 -9.94 12.34
C GLU A 20 -0.14 -8.52 12.35
N MET A 21 -0.04 -7.82 11.22
CA MET A 21 -0.45 -6.42 11.12
C MET A 21 -1.96 -6.22 11.23
N LYS A 22 -2.76 -7.23 10.85
CA LYS A 22 -4.22 -7.27 11.00
C LYS A 22 -4.89 -5.97 10.56
N VAL A 23 -4.55 -5.48 9.37
CA VAL A 23 -4.97 -4.16 8.90
C VAL A 23 -6.38 -4.20 8.32
N TYR A 24 -7.37 -4.44 9.19
CA TYR A 24 -8.79 -4.48 8.81
C TYR A 24 -9.28 -3.14 8.23
N LYS A 25 -8.78 -2.01 8.75
CA LYS A 25 -9.06 -0.67 8.20
C LYS A 25 -8.47 -0.46 6.80
N GLY A 26 -7.52 -1.29 6.39
CA GLY A 26 -6.94 -1.29 5.06
C GLY A 26 -7.96 -1.65 4.00
N LEU A 27 -8.93 -2.52 4.31
CA LEU A 27 -10.01 -2.90 3.39
C LEU A 27 -10.90 -1.70 3.00
N GLU A 28 -11.05 -0.72 3.90
CA GLU A 28 -11.79 0.51 3.61
C GLU A 28 -11.04 1.46 2.66
N ALA A 29 -9.71 1.27 2.52
CA ALA A 29 -8.89 2.05 1.61
C ALA A 29 -9.21 1.81 0.12
N TYR A 30 -9.97 0.76 -0.20
CA TYR A 30 -10.58 0.58 -1.52
C TYR A 30 -11.33 1.84 -1.98
N LYS A 31 -12.08 2.49 -1.08
CA LYS A 31 -12.78 3.74 -1.40
C LYS A 31 -11.82 4.86 -1.78
N GLN A 32 -10.66 4.93 -1.15
CA GLN A 32 -9.64 5.94 -1.47
C GLN A 32 -9.03 5.69 -2.86
N ALA A 33 -8.81 4.41 -3.21
CA ALA A 33 -8.37 4.03 -4.55
C ALA A 33 -9.41 4.41 -5.62
N THR A 34 -10.70 4.15 -5.39
CA THR A 34 -11.77 4.42 -6.37
C THR A 34 -12.16 5.90 -6.46
N CYS A 35 -12.03 6.67 -5.38
CA CYS A 35 -12.40 8.08 -5.34
C CYS A 35 -11.31 9.03 -5.90
N GLY A 36 -10.30 8.50 -6.58
CA GLY A 36 -9.27 9.30 -7.24
C GLY A 36 -8.28 9.96 -6.27
N TRP A 37 -8.04 9.39 -5.09
CA TRP A 37 -7.09 9.95 -4.11
C TRP A 37 -5.65 9.52 -4.34
N VAL A 38 -5.44 8.54 -5.21
CA VAL A 38 -4.14 8.07 -5.64
C VAL A 38 -3.83 8.72 -7.00
N HIS A 39 -2.71 9.41 -7.07
CA HIS A 39 -2.22 10.13 -8.23
C HIS A 39 -0.81 9.67 -8.57
N ASN A 40 -0.43 9.84 -9.84
CA ASN A 40 0.94 9.67 -10.31
C ASN A 40 1.59 8.37 -9.80
N VAL A 41 1.04 7.24 -10.24
CA VAL A 41 1.59 5.92 -9.95
C VAL A 41 2.72 5.63 -10.94
N TYR A 42 3.86 5.22 -10.40
CA TYR A 42 5.04 4.81 -11.15
C TYR A 42 5.41 3.40 -10.73
N ALA A 43 5.61 2.52 -11.71
CA ALA A 43 6.14 1.18 -11.49
C ALA A 43 7.49 1.05 -12.19
N ARG A 44 8.44 0.38 -11.54
CA ARG A 44 9.73 0.03 -12.13
C ARG A 44 10.15 -1.36 -11.67
N GLN A 45 10.52 -2.20 -12.63
CA GLN A 45 11.08 -3.52 -12.38
C GLN A 45 12.58 -3.41 -12.05
N TYR A 46 13.00 -4.18 -11.06
CA TYR A 46 14.38 -4.39 -10.63
C TYR A 46 14.58 -5.88 -10.38
N ASN A 47 15.33 -6.56 -11.26
CA ASN A 47 15.47 -8.01 -11.25
C ASN A 47 14.08 -8.68 -11.21
N ASN A 48 13.87 -9.59 -10.26
CA ASN A 48 12.62 -10.34 -10.06
C ASN A 48 11.58 -9.58 -9.21
N ASN A 49 11.81 -8.29 -8.94
CA ASN A 49 10.94 -7.46 -8.12
C ASN A 49 10.42 -6.25 -8.89
N VAL A 50 9.21 -5.81 -8.58
CA VAL A 50 8.58 -4.60 -9.09
C VAL A 50 8.39 -3.66 -7.91
N VAL A 51 8.96 -2.46 -8.03
CA VAL A 51 8.75 -1.36 -7.09
C VAL A 51 7.66 -0.47 -7.65
N VAL A 52 6.61 -0.25 -6.88
CA VAL A 52 5.53 0.67 -7.24
C VAL A 52 5.46 1.79 -6.23
N ILE A 53 5.39 3.02 -6.72
CA ILE A 53 5.35 4.26 -5.94
C ILE A 53 4.15 5.05 -6.41
N GLY A 54 3.36 5.60 -5.49
CA GLY A 54 2.26 6.49 -5.81
C GLY A 54 2.28 7.76 -4.97
N LYS A 55 1.51 8.76 -5.38
CA LYS A 55 1.17 9.91 -4.54
C LYS A 55 -0.24 9.73 -4.01
N VAL A 56 -0.43 9.76 -2.70
CA VAL A 56 -1.75 9.56 -2.09
C VAL A 56 -2.12 10.74 -1.20
N LEU A 57 -3.33 11.26 -1.37
CA LEU A 57 -3.85 12.35 -0.55
C LEU A 57 -4.16 11.89 0.87
N HIS A 58 -4.01 12.80 1.83
CA HIS A 58 -4.45 12.56 3.20
C HIS A 58 -5.97 12.58 3.29
N SER A 59 -6.54 11.63 4.03
CA SER A 59 -7.98 11.54 4.23
C SER A 59 -8.61 12.70 5.00
N GLN A 60 -7.82 13.36 5.85
CA GLN A 60 -8.29 14.41 6.75
C GLN A 60 -7.73 15.80 6.38
N ARG A 61 -6.77 15.88 5.43
CA ARG A 61 -6.02 17.11 5.14
C ARG A 61 -5.70 17.23 3.65
N LEU A 62 -6.71 17.61 2.86
CA LEU A 62 -6.60 17.74 1.40
C LEU A 62 -5.62 18.83 0.93
N ILE A 63 -5.25 19.76 1.81
CA ILE A 63 -4.32 20.88 1.52
C ILE A 63 -2.86 20.48 1.77
N GLU A 64 -2.62 19.41 2.54
CA GLU A 64 -1.26 18.96 2.83
C GLU A 64 -0.62 18.24 1.64
N ARG A 65 0.71 18.22 1.63
CA ARG A 65 1.51 17.50 0.63
C ARG A 65 1.05 16.04 0.56
N CYS A 66 0.83 15.55 -0.66
CA CYS A 66 0.56 14.13 -0.89
C CYS A 66 1.66 13.28 -0.26
N LEU A 67 1.25 12.19 0.36
CA LEU A 67 2.12 11.14 0.85
C LEU A 67 2.65 10.33 -0.32
N THR A 68 3.79 9.68 -0.10
CA THR A 68 4.50 8.90 -1.13
C THR A 68 4.61 7.44 -0.70
N PRO A 69 3.49 6.69 -0.62
CA PRO A 69 3.56 5.26 -0.35
C PRO A 69 4.27 4.53 -1.49
N TRP A 70 5.00 3.48 -1.11
CA TRP A 70 5.61 2.56 -2.05
C TRP A 70 5.46 1.12 -1.58
N ILE A 71 5.49 0.21 -2.54
CA ILE A 71 5.44 -1.23 -2.33
C ILE A 71 6.51 -1.92 -3.18
N ILE A 72 6.93 -3.09 -2.74
CA ILE A 72 7.75 -4.01 -3.52
C ILE A 72 6.96 -5.31 -3.62
N ALA A 73 6.73 -5.76 -4.85
CA ALA A 73 6.17 -7.06 -5.14
C ALA A 73 7.17 -7.88 -5.96
N ASN A 74 7.10 -9.20 -5.90
CA ASN A 74 7.84 -10.04 -6.83
C ASN A 74 7.08 -10.17 -8.17
N GLU A 75 7.71 -10.79 -9.17
CA GLU A 75 7.09 -11.09 -10.47
C GLU A 75 5.85 -11.98 -10.37
N ASP A 76 5.75 -12.81 -9.32
CA ASP A 76 4.57 -13.65 -9.05
C ASP A 76 3.37 -12.85 -8.48
N GLY A 77 3.52 -11.55 -8.24
CA GLY A 77 2.49 -10.68 -7.68
C GLY A 77 2.35 -10.77 -6.16
N VAL A 78 3.28 -11.43 -5.47
CA VAL A 78 3.38 -11.48 -4.02
C VAL A 78 4.03 -10.20 -3.51
N ILE A 79 3.32 -9.48 -2.64
CA ILE A 79 3.81 -8.25 -2.02
C ILE A 79 4.82 -8.63 -0.93
N GLN A 80 6.05 -8.17 -1.08
CA GLN A 80 7.12 -8.43 -0.12
C GLN A 80 7.14 -7.38 1.00
N CYS A 81 6.99 -6.11 0.64
CA CYS A 81 6.99 -5.03 1.62
C CYS A 81 6.27 -3.79 1.09
N GLY A 82 5.95 -2.88 2.01
CA GLY A 82 5.29 -1.63 1.73
C GLY A 82 5.59 -0.63 2.83
N HIS A 83 5.67 0.64 2.46
CA HIS A 83 5.94 1.71 3.38
C HIS A 83 5.24 2.99 2.96
N CYS A 84 5.02 3.87 3.92
CA CYS A 84 4.49 5.21 3.69
C CYS A 84 5.08 6.16 4.71
N ASP A 85 5.31 7.38 4.27
CA ASP A 85 5.76 8.54 5.03
C ASP A 85 4.74 9.08 6.05
N CYS A 86 3.55 8.47 6.16
CA CYS A 86 2.58 8.84 7.19
C CYS A 86 3.00 8.36 8.60
N VAL A 87 2.46 9.00 9.64
CA VAL A 87 2.70 8.65 11.05
C VAL A 87 2.37 7.17 11.35
N ALA A 88 1.35 6.63 10.68
CA ALA A 88 0.95 5.22 10.80
C ALA A 88 1.77 4.26 9.90
N GLY A 89 2.61 4.78 9.01
CA GLY A 89 3.40 4.01 8.04
C GLY A 89 4.59 3.29 8.64
N LEU A 90 4.92 3.58 9.91
CA LEU A 90 5.86 2.81 10.72
C LEU A 90 5.43 1.33 10.90
N GLY A 91 4.15 1.02 10.63
CA GLY A 91 3.61 -0.33 10.63
C GLY A 91 3.38 -0.94 9.25
N GLU A 92 4.07 -0.48 8.18
CA GLU A 92 4.17 -1.13 6.84
C GLU A 92 2.86 -1.39 6.04
N ALA A 93 1.70 -1.11 6.63
CA ALA A 93 0.39 -1.32 6.03
C ALA A 93 -0.61 -0.25 6.50
N CYS A 94 -0.32 1.02 6.21
CA CYS A 94 -1.29 2.09 6.42
C CYS A 94 -2.35 2.11 5.30
N THR A 95 -3.42 2.90 5.48
CA THR A 95 -4.47 3.05 4.47
C THR A 95 -3.96 3.56 3.13
N HIS A 96 -2.88 4.35 3.11
CA HIS A 96 -2.30 4.86 1.85
C HIS A 96 -1.58 3.76 1.05
N VAL A 97 -0.87 2.85 1.73
CA VAL A 97 -0.28 1.65 1.10
C VAL A 97 -1.38 0.74 0.56
N CYS A 98 -2.46 0.56 1.33
CA CYS A 98 -3.61 -0.21 0.91
C CYS A 98 -4.29 0.42 -0.32
N ALA A 99 -4.47 1.75 -0.35
CA ALA A 99 -5.07 2.44 -1.49
C ALA A 99 -4.22 2.27 -2.77
N LEU A 100 -2.90 2.35 -2.66
CA LEU A 100 -1.99 2.10 -3.78
C LEU A 100 -2.12 0.65 -4.27
N LEU A 101 -2.17 -0.32 -3.36
CA LEU A 101 -2.34 -1.74 -3.69
C LEU A 101 -3.68 -2.01 -4.38
N PHE A 102 -4.77 -1.47 -3.86
CA PHE A 102 -6.09 -1.62 -4.46
C PHE A 102 -6.15 -1.02 -5.86
N LEU A 103 -5.52 0.14 -6.09
CA LEU A 103 -5.48 0.74 -7.42
C LEU A 103 -4.78 -0.18 -8.45
N LEU A 104 -3.73 -0.90 -8.06
CA LEU A 104 -2.99 -1.78 -8.98
C LEU A 104 -3.74 -3.05 -9.37
N ILE A 105 -4.67 -3.52 -8.53
CA ILE A 105 -5.46 -4.73 -8.80
C ILE A 105 -6.74 -4.43 -9.57
N TYR A 106 -7.31 -3.24 -9.39
CA TYR A 106 -8.61 -2.85 -9.94
C TYR A 106 -8.51 -1.95 -11.18
N GLN A 107 -7.35 -1.89 -11.83
CA GLN A 107 -7.16 -1.31 -13.18
C GLN A 107 -7.18 -2.40 -14.24
#